data_AF-A0A8K0VHM5-F1
#
_entry.id   AF-A0A8K0VHM5-F1
#
_cell.length_a   1.000
_cell.length_b   1.000
_cell.length_c   1.000
_cell.angle_alpha   90.00
_cell.angle_beta   90.00
_cell.angle_gamma   90.00
#
_symmetry.space_group_name_H-M   'P 1'
#
loop_
_entity.id
_entity.type
_entity.pdbx_description
1 polymer ?
#
loop_
_entity_poly.entity_id
_entity_poly.type
_entity_poly.pdbx_seq_one_letter_code
_entity_poly.pdbx_strand_id
1 'polypeptide(L)'
;MTLDTANMETMVEFGPSNFIESFLRRVNGNSWILGGKLLLSRVNEPAEGITSWSSGDGDYYTLSTAPSTVPPSPDAQSQFPEEKSIFVIVNSGQWRVVWRVGEAYLQVTKVNTEDLVNEFATTGFIEEEERKDGPLGFKTPNLLHHSEFENREYFLFEKLPGDRLADVWHTLGPKEKQYYAEQTANIVERFPKRYGRFCDLTPYSIVVHGTDRPIGVCNFGTDETTDTAFKQHLLGTQARTECMAKLQKEQTEWRALLHKHMEEDGFGSVWGRIVDLSLSGQVSRTNRPLSVDFWSLSIFEQMSDTPDSWKVSILEGVLDYIPDSCRASILEELSDSMPDSWKDYIPDSWKDCISDSWKEQGQK
;
A
#
# COMPACT_ATOMS: atom_id res chain seq x y z
N MET A 1 -42.26 25.01 -18.89
CA MET A 1 -41.88 23.63 -18.52
C MET A 1 -40.40 23.65 -18.23
N THR A 2 -40.07 23.99 -17.01
CA THR A 2 -38.71 24.07 -16.45
C THR A 2 -38.55 22.84 -15.59
N LEU A 3 -37.59 21.98 -15.94
CA LEU A 3 -37.25 20.80 -15.16
C LEU A 3 -36.18 21.22 -14.14
N ASP A 4 -36.53 21.07 -12.86
CA ASP A 4 -35.69 21.32 -11.70
C ASP A 4 -34.48 20.40 -11.69
N THR A 5 -33.30 21.01 -11.75
CA THR A 5 -32.01 20.43 -11.35
C THR A 5 -31.80 20.74 -9.87
N ALA A 6 -32.35 19.91 -8.98
CA ALA A 6 -32.01 19.87 -7.56
C ALA A 6 -32.27 18.46 -7.04
N ASN A 7 -31.18 17.71 -6.80
CA ASN A 7 -31.03 16.57 -5.88
C ASN A 7 -29.92 15.61 -6.32
N MET A 8 -28.70 16.15 -6.47
CA MET A 8 -27.47 15.34 -6.53
C MET A 8 -26.40 15.95 -5.62
N GLU A 9 -26.82 16.49 -4.47
CA GLU A 9 -25.91 16.80 -3.37
C GLU A 9 -25.52 15.49 -2.69
N THR A 10 -24.37 14.96 -3.14
CA THR A 10 -23.27 14.46 -2.32
C THR A 10 -23.54 14.42 -0.81
N MET A 11 -24.12 13.31 -0.35
CA MET A 11 -23.74 12.73 0.92
C MET A 11 -22.57 11.78 0.65
N VAL A 12 -21.34 12.28 0.80
CA VAL A 12 -20.25 11.39 1.24
C VAL A 12 -20.43 11.27 2.75
N GLU A 13 -21.43 10.49 3.16
CA GLU A 13 -21.35 9.89 4.49
C GLU A 13 -20.10 9.02 4.46
N PHE A 14 -19.13 9.35 5.30
CA PHE A 14 -18.16 8.36 5.74
C PHE A 14 -18.97 7.19 6.29
N GLY A 15 -19.18 6.17 5.46
CA GLY A 15 -19.93 4.98 5.83
C GLY A 15 -19.38 4.48 7.17
N PRO A 16 -20.26 4.08 8.10
CA PRO A 16 -19.85 3.78 9.47
C PRO A 16 -18.73 2.74 9.48
N SER A 17 -17.97 2.75 10.56
CA SER A 17 -16.95 1.79 11.03
C SER A 17 -17.22 0.28 10.79
N ASN A 18 -18.35 -0.09 10.20
CA ASN A 18 -18.83 -1.43 9.91
C ASN A 18 -18.26 -2.04 8.61
N PHE A 19 -17.44 -1.32 7.83
CA PHE A 19 -16.87 -1.88 6.60
C PHE A 19 -16.05 -3.14 6.93
N ILE A 20 -15.09 -3.05 7.84
CA ILE A 20 -14.26 -4.19 8.27
C ILE A 20 -15.11 -5.30 8.90
N GLU A 21 -16.07 -4.94 9.75
CA GLU A 21 -16.96 -5.89 10.44
C GLU A 21 -17.82 -6.71 9.46
N SER A 22 -18.10 -6.16 8.28
CA SER A 22 -18.85 -6.88 7.25
C SER A 22 -18.05 -8.02 6.59
N PHE A 23 -16.71 -8.01 6.65
CA PHE A 23 -15.89 -9.01 5.95
C PHE A 23 -15.55 -10.22 6.78
N LEU A 24 -15.20 -10.02 8.05
CA LEU A 24 -14.69 -11.08 8.90
C LEU A 24 -15.61 -11.22 10.10
N ARG A 25 -16.53 -12.17 10.02
CA ARG A 25 -17.48 -12.44 11.11
C ARG A 25 -17.03 -13.66 11.91
N ARG A 26 -16.73 -13.47 13.18
CA ARG A 26 -16.44 -14.58 14.11
C ARG A 26 -17.67 -15.48 14.29
N VAL A 27 -17.45 -16.79 14.20
CA VAL A 27 -18.46 -17.83 14.49
C VAL A 27 -18.28 -18.37 15.91
N ASN A 28 -17.02 -18.65 16.29
CA ASN A 28 -16.63 -19.13 17.61
C ASN A 28 -15.17 -18.76 17.91
N GLY A 29 -14.56 -19.39 18.92
CA GLY A 29 -13.15 -19.17 19.30
C GLY A 29 -12.15 -19.36 18.16
N ASN A 30 -12.40 -20.31 17.27
CA ASN A 30 -11.46 -20.83 16.29
C ASN A 30 -11.98 -20.73 14.85
N SER A 31 -13.08 -20.04 14.59
CA SER A 31 -13.69 -19.99 13.25
C SER A 31 -14.28 -18.62 12.93
N TRP A 32 -14.10 -18.20 11.68
CA TRP A 32 -14.57 -16.94 11.13
C TRP A 32 -15.13 -17.15 9.73
N ILE A 33 -16.09 -16.33 9.34
CA ILE A 33 -16.72 -16.34 8.03
C ILE A 33 -16.26 -15.11 7.26
N LEU A 34 -15.72 -15.33 6.06
CA LEU A 34 -15.26 -14.30 5.14
C LEU A 34 -16.30 -14.05 4.06
N GLY A 35 -16.86 -12.83 4.07
CA GLY A 35 -17.89 -12.35 3.14
C GLY A 35 -19.03 -13.35 2.91
N GLY A 36 -19.44 -14.06 3.96
CA GLY A 36 -20.53 -15.03 3.91
C GLY A 36 -20.27 -16.31 3.11
N LYS A 37 -19.11 -16.48 2.47
CA LYS A 37 -18.84 -17.60 1.54
C LYS A 37 -17.69 -18.51 1.94
N LEU A 38 -16.70 -18.00 2.66
CA LEU A 38 -15.56 -18.80 3.10
C LEU A 38 -15.56 -18.96 4.61
N LEU A 39 -15.13 -20.12 5.09
CA LEU A 39 -14.92 -20.45 6.49
C LEU A 39 -13.41 -20.53 6.72
N LEU A 40 -12.89 -19.54 7.44
CA LEU A 40 -11.57 -19.56 8.03
C LEU A 40 -11.65 -20.32 9.36
N SER A 41 -10.86 -21.36 9.55
CA SER A 41 -10.83 -22.11 10.82
C SER A 41 -9.40 -22.38 11.27
N ARG A 42 -9.17 -22.27 12.58
CA ARG A 42 -7.94 -22.68 13.26
C ARG A 42 -8.09 -24.12 13.73
N VAL A 43 -7.14 -24.96 13.34
CA VAL A 43 -7.13 -26.41 13.61
C VAL A 43 -5.72 -26.87 13.98
N ASN A 44 -5.61 -27.96 14.74
CA ASN A 44 -4.30 -28.50 15.12
C ASN A 44 -3.61 -29.21 13.95
N GLU A 45 -4.38 -29.83 13.06
CA GLU A 45 -3.89 -30.53 11.86
C GLU A 45 -4.83 -30.23 10.69
N PRO A 46 -4.32 -29.74 9.54
CA PRO A 46 -5.13 -29.47 8.38
C PRO A 46 -5.50 -30.77 7.67
N ALA A 47 -6.73 -30.88 7.18
CA ALA A 47 -7.14 -32.01 6.37
C ALA A 47 -6.50 -31.94 4.96
N GLU A 48 -6.24 -33.10 4.37
CA GLU A 48 -5.67 -33.20 3.02
C GLU A 48 -6.58 -32.51 1.98
N GLY A 49 -5.97 -31.73 1.09
CA GLY A 49 -6.68 -31.01 0.02
C GLY A 49 -7.37 -29.72 0.43
N ILE A 50 -7.27 -29.30 1.70
CA ILE A 50 -7.77 -28.00 2.16
C ILE A 50 -6.62 -26.99 2.17
N THR A 51 -6.87 -25.79 1.61
CA THR A 51 -5.93 -24.67 1.70
C THR A 51 -5.62 -24.38 3.16
N SER A 52 -4.35 -24.50 3.53
CA SER A 52 -3.91 -24.35 4.91
C SER A 52 -2.53 -23.72 5.00
N TRP A 53 -2.27 -23.05 6.12
CA TRP A 53 -1.00 -22.39 6.41
C TRP A 53 -0.75 -22.33 7.91
N SER A 54 0.50 -22.12 8.30
CA SER A 54 0.88 -22.09 9.71
C SER A 54 0.29 -20.88 10.43
N SER A 55 -0.17 -21.10 11.65
CA SER A 55 -0.53 -20.06 12.61
C SER A 55 0.70 -19.32 13.19
N GLY A 56 1.89 -19.93 13.12
CA GLY A 56 3.10 -19.48 13.81
C GLY A 56 3.30 -20.04 15.23
N ASP A 57 2.30 -20.70 15.82
CA ASP A 57 2.36 -21.25 17.19
C ASP A 57 2.09 -22.76 17.29
N GLY A 58 2.23 -23.46 16.16
CA GLY A 58 2.10 -24.92 16.07
C GLY A 58 0.74 -25.39 15.51
N ASP A 59 -0.28 -24.54 15.52
CA ASP A 59 -1.55 -24.80 14.86
C ASP A 59 -1.51 -24.40 13.37
N TYR A 60 -2.63 -24.63 12.68
CA TYR A 60 -2.84 -24.24 11.30
C TYR A 60 -4.14 -23.45 11.15
N TYR A 61 -4.12 -22.51 10.21
CA TYR A 61 -5.34 -21.97 9.64
C TYR A 61 -5.71 -22.76 8.40
N THR A 62 -7.01 -22.93 8.18
CA THR A 62 -7.61 -23.59 7.02
C THR A 62 -8.66 -22.67 6.42
N LEU A 63 -8.80 -22.70 5.09
CA LEU A 63 -9.83 -21.97 4.36
C LEU A 63 -10.68 -22.96 3.56
N SER A 64 -11.99 -22.94 3.79
CA SER A 64 -12.96 -23.83 3.15
C SER A 64 -14.24 -23.09 2.78
N THR A 65 -15.16 -23.73 2.08
CA THR A 65 -16.48 -23.16 1.80
C THR A 65 -17.32 -23.07 3.06
N ALA A 66 -17.93 -21.91 3.31
CA ALA A 66 -18.84 -21.73 4.43
C ALA A 66 -20.10 -22.61 4.30
N PRO A 67 -20.67 -23.11 5.41
CA PRO A 67 -21.95 -23.79 5.38
C PRO A 67 -23.05 -22.84 4.87
N SER A 68 -24.02 -23.39 4.13
CA SER A 68 -25.13 -22.61 3.55
C SER A 68 -25.98 -21.89 4.60
N THR A 69 -26.09 -22.48 5.79
CA THR A 69 -26.70 -21.83 6.97
C THR A 69 -25.59 -21.39 7.91
N VAL A 70 -25.27 -20.09 7.88
CA VAL A 70 -24.28 -19.55 8.82
C VAL A 70 -24.89 -19.49 10.22
N PRO A 71 -24.22 -20.04 11.26
CA PRO A 71 -24.70 -19.94 12.62
C PRO A 71 -24.92 -18.48 13.01
N PRO A 72 -25.93 -18.18 13.85
CA PRO A 72 -26.07 -16.84 14.42
C PRO A 72 -24.79 -16.47 15.17
N SER A 73 -24.29 -15.25 14.94
CA SER A 73 -23.11 -14.74 15.63
C SER A 73 -23.41 -14.63 17.12
N PRO A 74 -22.60 -15.24 18.01
CA PRO A 74 -22.70 -14.94 19.44
C PRO A 74 -22.30 -13.47 19.60
N ASP A 75 -23.25 -12.64 20.03
CA ASP A 75 -23.17 -11.21 20.39
C ASP A 75 -22.19 -10.32 19.58
N ALA A 76 -22.75 -9.30 18.93
CA ALA A 76 -22.02 -8.34 18.09
C ALA A 76 -20.86 -7.59 18.79
N GLN A 77 -20.70 -7.72 20.11
CA GLN A 77 -19.74 -6.96 20.92
C GLN A 77 -18.33 -7.57 20.99
N SER A 78 -18.06 -8.78 20.49
CA SER A 78 -16.70 -9.37 20.47
C SER A 78 -16.39 -10.06 19.13
N GLN A 79 -16.51 -9.29 18.03
CA GLN A 79 -16.23 -9.81 16.68
C GLN A 79 -14.73 -9.98 16.42
N PHE A 80 -13.88 -9.16 17.03
CA PHE A 80 -12.43 -9.30 16.89
C PHE A 80 -11.87 -10.16 18.02
N PRO A 81 -11.05 -11.17 17.69
CA PRO A 81 -10.39 -11.94 18.72
C PRO A 81 -9.45 -11.02 19.49
N GLU A 82 -9.44 -11.13 20.83
CA GLU A 82 -8.34 -10.59 21.65
C GLU A 82 -7.00 -11.29 21.33
N GLU A 83 -7.02 -12.32 20.48
CA GLU A 83 -5.84 -13.04 20.04
C GLU A 83 -4.97 -12.20 19.11
N LYS A 84 -3.66 -12.22 19.39
CA LYS A 84 -2.59 -11.66 18.57
C LYS A 84 -2.47 -12.29 17.16
N SER A 85 -3.33 -13.24 16.83
CA SER A 85 -3.21 -14.13 15.68
C SER A 85 -3.90 -13.59 14.42
N ILE A 86 -4.94 -12.74 14.59
CA ILE A 86 -5.63 -12.05 13.50
C ILE A 86 -5.72 -10.56 13.80
N PHE A 87 -5.05 -9.73 12.99
CA PHE A 87 -5.13 -8.27 13.14
C PHE A 87 -5.02 -7.56 11.80
N VAL A 88 -5.65 -6.39 11.71
CA VAL A 88 -5.60 -5.52 10.53
C VAL A 88 -4.22 -4.87 10.44
N ILE A 89 -3.56 -4.97 9.28
CA ILE A 89 -2.30 -4.28 8.99
C ILE A 89 -2.54 -3.05 8.11
N VAL A 90 -3.47 -3.15 7.16
CA VAL A 90 -3.82 -2.06 6.27
C VAL A 90 -5.32 -1.89 6.25
N ASN A 91 -5.79 -0.66 6.45
CA ASN A 91 -7.19 -0.29 6.28
C ASN A 91 -7.25 0.98 5.41
N SER A 92 -7.49 0.80 4.12
CA SER A 92 -7.64 1.90 3.16
C SER A 92 -9.11 2.32 3.01
N GLY A 93 -9.85 2.32 4.12
CA GLY A 93 -11.27 2.64 4.15
C GLY A 93 -12.10 1.62 3.36
N GLN A 94 -12.84 2.09 2.36
CA GLN A 94 -13.82 1.26 1.64
C GLN A 94 -13.22 0.42 0.49
N TRP A 95 -11.92 0.53 0.23
CA TRP A 95 -11.31 -0.02 -0.98
C TRP A 95 -10.51 -1.28 -0.75
N ARG A 96 -9.72 -1.31 0.34
CA ARG A 96 -8.81 -2.40 0.63
C ARG A 96 -8.65 -2.54 2.14
N VAL A 97 -8.64 -3.77 2.59
CA VAL A 97 -8.27 -4.13 3.96
C VAL A 97 -7.40 -5.38 3.91
N VAL A 98 -6.31 -5.36 4.68
CA VAL A 98 -5.36 -6.47 4.78
C VAL A 98 -5.25 -6.89 6.23
N TRP A 99 -5.51 -8.15 6.51
CA TRP A 99 -5.28 -8.77 7.80
C TRP A 99 -4.04 -9.65 7.75
N ARG A 100 -3.29 -9.70 8.84
CA ARG A 100 -2.46 -10.85 9.14
C ARG A 100 -3.33 -11.94 9.72
N VAL A 101 -3.18 -13.17 9.24
CA VAL A 101 -3.81 -14.37 9.80
C VAL A 101 -2.71 -15.42 9.96
N GLY A 102 -2.13 -15.52 11.15
CA GLY A 102 -0.94 -16.36 11.37
C GLY A 102 0.25 -15.95 10.48
N GLU A 103 0.77 -16.89 9.70
CA GLU A 103 1.84 -16.67 8.71
C GLU A 103 1.32 -16.49 7.28
N ALA A 104 0.12 -15.92 7.12
CA ALA A 104 -0.40 -15.44 5.84
C ALA A 104 -1.00 -14.04 5.96
N TYR A 105 -1.21 -13.42 4.81
CA TYR A 105 -1.95 -12.17 4.67
C TYR A 105 -3.23 -12.43 3.88
N LEU A 106 -4.35 -11.99 4.46
CA LEU A 106 -5.64 -11.95 3.80
C LEU A 106 -5.89 -10.52 3.35
N GLN A 107 -5.93 -10.28 2.06
CA GLN A 107 -6.34 -9.01 1.48
C GLN A 107 -7.75 -9.13 0.90
N VAL A 108 -8.60 -8.18 1.25
CA VAL A 108 -9.93 -8.01 0.63
C VAL A 108 -9.98 -6.66 -0.04
N THR A 109 -10.19 -6.68 -1.35
CA THR A 109 -10.27 -5.48 -2.18
C THR A 109 -11.66 -5.39 -2.81
N LYS A 110 -12.23 -4.19 -2.85
CA LYS A 110 -13.45 -3.94 -3.62
C LYS A 110 -13.11 -3.99 -5.11
N VAL A 111 -13.76 -4.88 -5.85
CA VAL A 111 -13.61 -4.95 -7.31
C VAL A 111 -14.22 -3.68 -7.89
N ASN A 112 -13.38 -2.79 -8.41
CA ASN A 112 -13.86 -1.68 -9.23
C ASN A 112 -14.01 -2.21 -10.65
N THR A 113 -15.24 -2.24 -11.17
CA THR A 113 -15.63 -2.99 -12.37
C THR A 113 -15.04 -2.45 -13.68
N GLU A 114 -14.32 -1.32 -13.66
CA GLU A 114 -13.95 -0.65 -14.92
C GLU A 114 -12.43 -0.49 -15.16
N ASP A 115 -11.56 -0.35 -14.14
CA ASP A 115 -10.18 0.09 -14.43
C ASP A 115 -9.04 -0.53 -13.60
N LEU A 116 -9.31 -1.39 -12.61
CA LEU A 116 -8.24 -1.95 -11.79
C LEU A 116 -7.75 -3.29 -12.35
N VAL A 117 -6.44 -3.37 -12.59
CA VAL A 117 -5.76 -4.63 -12.89
C VAL A 117 -5.95 -5.55 -11.71
N ASN A 118 -6.41 -6.75 -12.02
CA ASN A 118 -6.57 -7.80 -11.05
C ASN A 118 -5.17 -8.24 -10.56
N GLU A 119 -4.88 -8.05 -9.26
CA GLU A 119 -3.62 -8.48 -8.62
C GLU A 119 -3.36 -9.99 -8.78
N PHE A 120 -4.42 -10.80 -8.91
CA PHE A 120 -4.37 -12.22 -9.27
C PHE A 120 -3.68 -12.43 -10.61
N ALA A 121 -4.06 -11.63 -11.62
CA ALA A 121 -3.52 -11.75 -12.97
C ALA A 121 -2.03 -11.36 -12.98
N THR A 122 -1.67 -10.29 -12.27
CA THR A 122 -0.27 -9.87 -12.15
C THR A 122 0.57 -10.91 -11.41
N THR A 123 0.07 -11.42 -10.28
CA THR A 123 0.78 -12.45 -9.49
C THR A 123 0.93 -13.73 -10.29
N GLY A 124 -0.14 -14.22 -10.92
CA GLY A 124 -0.10 -15.42 -11.76
C GLY A 124 0.81 -15.26 -12.98
N PHE A 125 0.87 -14.06 -13.56
CA PHE A 125 1.83 -13.75 -14.62
C PHE A 125 3.28 -13.80 -14.12
N ILE A 126 3.58 -13.22 -12.96
CA ILE A 126 4.92 -13.27 -12.36
C ILE A 126 5.35 -14.72 -12.08
N GLU A 127 4.47 -15.52 -11.47
CA GLU A 127 4.73 -16.94 -11.19
C GLU A 127 4.97 -17.75 -12.48
N GLU A 128 4.18 -17.50 -13.52
CA GLU A 128 4.35 -18.11 -14.84
C GLU A 128 5.72 -17.80 -15.44
N GLU A 129 6.13 -16.54 -15.36
CA GLU A 129 7.38 -16.09 -15.96
C GLU A 129 8.61 -16.55 -15.16
N GLU A 130 8.51 -16.63 -13.83
CA GLU A 130 9.52 -17.28 -13.00
C GLU A 130 9.75 -18.73 -13.41
N ARG A 131 8.67 -19.44 -13.79
CA ARG A 131 8.76 -20.81 -14.28
C ARG A 131 9.45 -20.91 -15.64
N LYS A 132 9.24 -19.93 -16.52
CA LYS A 132 9.78 -19.94 -17.90
C LYS A 132 11.25 -19.56 -17.97
N ASP A 133 11.63 -18.38 -17.46
CA ASP A 133 13.02 -17.88 -17.60
C ASP A 133 13.79 -17.84 -16.27
N GLY A 134 13.26 -18.53 -15.25
CA GLY A 134 13.93 -18.73 -13.97
C GLY A 134 13.69 -17.62 -12.95
N PRO A 135 14.28 -17.76 -11.74
CA PRO A 135 13.98 -16.92 -10.59
C PRO A 135 14.32 -15.46 -10.82
N LEU A 136 13.50 -14.54 -10.29
CA LEU A 136 13.68 -13.09 -10.49
C LEU A 136 14.86 -12.48 -9.74
N GLY A 137 15.48 -13.25 -8.84
CA GLY A 137 16.48 -12.75 -7.90
C GLY A 137 15.87 -12.11 -6.65
N PHE A 138 14.55 -12.21 -6.49
CA PHE A 138 13.82 -11.87 -5.27
C PHE A 138 12.69 -12.89 -5.07
N LYS A 139 12.08 -12.93 -3.88
CA LYS A 139 10.96 -13.81 -3.58
C LYS A 139 9.63 -13.06 -3.68
N THR A 140 8.62 -13.72 -4.20
CA THR A 140 7.22 -13.27 -4.12
C THR A 140 6.43 -14.12 -3.14
N PRO A 141 5.37 -13.58 -2.51
CA PRO A 141 4.45 -14.38 -1.72
C PRO A 141 3.82 -15.47 -2.59
N ASN A 142 3.71 -16.70 -2.09
CA ASN A 142 2.93 -17.73 -2.76
C ASN A 142 1.45 -17.43 -2.58
N LEU A 143 0.68 -17.45 -3.66
CA LEU A 143 -0.77 -17.36 -3.61
C LEU A 143 -1.37 -18.67 -3.06
N LEU A 144 -2.05 -18.58 -1.93
CA LEU A 144 -2.71 -19.71 -1.25
C LEU A 144 -4.16 -19.88 -1.70
N HIS A 145 -4.88 -18.78 -1.89
CA HIS A 145 -6.27 -18.79 -2.33
C HIS A 145 -6.64 -17.49 -3.02
N HIS A 146 -7.47 -17.61 -4.04
CA HIS A 146 -8.12 -16.49 -4.70
C HIS A 146 -9.60 -16.81 -4.92
N SER A 147 -10.47 -15.86 -4.62
CA SER A 147 -11.88 -15.96 -4.95
C SER A 147 -12.50 -14.58 -5.09
N GLU A 148 -13.51 -14.49 -5.94
CA GLU A 148 -14.28 -13.28 -6.18
C GLU A 148 -15.77 -13.53 -5.89
N PHE A 149 -16.37 -12.69 -5.05
CA PHE A 149 -17.82 -12.70 -4.81
C PHE A 149 -18.26 -11.36 -4.21
N GLU A 150 -19.51 -10.98 -4.48
CA GLU A 150 -20.13 -9.74 -3.96
C GLU A 150 -19.32 -8.46 -4.30
N ASN A 151 -18.79 -8.40 -5.54
CA ASN A 151 -17.92 -7.32 -6.04
C ASN A 151 -16.67 -7.11 -5.18
N ARG A 152 -16.12 -8.21 -4.67
CA ARG A 152 -14.94 -8.22 -3.82
C ARG A 152 -14.04 -9.36 -4.19
N GLU A 153 -12.76 -9.08 -4.04
CA GLU A 153 -11.69 -10.01 -4.32
C GLU A 153 -11.01 -10.35 -3.01
N TYR A 154 -10.86 -11.66 -2.76
CA TYR A 154 -10.25 -12.21 -1.57
C TYR A 154 -8.95 -12.88 -1.98
N PHE A 155 -7.85 -12.28 -1.57
CA PHE A 155 -6.50 -12.78 -1.78
C PHE A 155 -5.92 -13.29 -0.49
N LEU A 156 -5.49 -14.54 -0.51
CA LEU A 156 -4.73 -15.10 0.58
C LEU A 156 -3.35 -15.49 0.04
N PHE A 157 -2.30 -14.95 0.65
CA PHE A 157 -0.93 -15.23 0.27
C PHE A 157 -0.03 -15.45 1.49
N GLU A 158 1.00 -16.26 1.32
CA GLU A 158 1.96 -16.53 2.38
C GLU A 158 2.68 -15.26 2.84
N LYS A 159 2.94 -15.15 4.14
CA LYS A 159 3.84 -14.13 4.65
C LYS A 159 5.28 -14.50 4.27
N LEU A 160 5.97 -13.58 3.60
CA LEU A 160 7.39 -13.74 3.35
C LEU A 160 8.16 -13.71 4.68
N PRO A 161 9.11 -14.64 4.90
CA PRO A 161 9.90 -14.65 6.12
C PRO A 161 10.85 -13.46 6.15
N GLY A 162 10.84 -12.71 7.26
CA GLY A 162 11.66 -11.52 7.46
C GLY A 162 10.85 -10.35 8.00
N ASP A 163 11.52 -9.20 8.06
CA ASP A 163 10.94 -7.93 8.49
C ASP A 163 10.78 -6.99 7.28
N ARG A 164 9.85 -6.04 7.33
CA ARG A 164 9.75 -5.03 6.27
C ARG A 164 10.95 -4.11 6.33
N LEU A 165 11.51 -3.75 5.18
CA LEU A 165 12.68 -2.87 5.09
C LEU A 165 12.42 -1.55 5.82
N ALA A 166 11.22 -0.98 5.70
CA ALA A 166 10.81 0.23 6.40
C ALA A 166 10.98 0.12 7.93
N ASP A 167 10.61 -1.03 8.50
CA ASP A 167 10.60 -1.24 9.94
C ASP A 167 12.02 -1.37 10.50
N VAL A 168 12.94 -1.99 9.75
CA VAL A 168 14.29 -2.29 10.24
C VAL A 168 15.37 -1.37 9.70
N TRP A 169 15.09 -0.52 8.71
CA TRP A 169 16.11 0.31 8.03
C TRP A 169 17.01 1.08 9.00
N HIS A 170 16.44 1.67 10.04
CA HIS A 170 17.17 2.47 11.03
C HIS A 170 18.13 1.64 11.90
N THR A 171 17.86 0.34 12.05
CA THR A 171 18.69 -0.60 12.82
C THR A 171 19.85 -1.20 12.02
N LEU A 172 19.77 -1.15 10.69
CA LEU A 172 20.75 -1.76 9.80
C LEU A 172 22.08 -0.99 9.79
N GLY A 173 23.18 -1.74 9.77
CA GLY A 173 24.52 -1.21 9.58
C GLY A 173 24.74 -0.70 8.14
N PRO A 174 25.79 0.10 7.89
CA PRO A 174 26.04 0.67 6.55
C PRO A 174 26.17 -0.39 5.45
N LYS A 175 26.81 -1.53 5.75
CA LYS A 175 26.98 -2.63 4.78
C LYS A 175 25.64 -3.29 4.40
N GLU A 176 24.74 -3.46 5.35
CA GLU A 176 23.43 -4.08 5.12
C GLU A 176 22.52 -3.12 4.33
N LYS A 177 22.55 -1.83 4.66
CA LYS A 177 21.86 -0.78 3.90
C LYS A 177 22.32 -0.76 2.45
N GLN A 178 23.63 -0.74 2.22
CA GLN A 178 24.19 -0.80 0.87
C GLN A 178 23.74 -2.07 0.14
N TYR A 179 23.82 -3.24 0.80
CA TYR A 179 23.37 -4.49 0.22
C TYR A 179 21.90 -4.45 -0.23
N TYR A 180 20.98 -4.01 0.64
CA TYR A 180 19.55 -3.96 0.28
C TYR A 180 19.23 -2.87 -0.74
N ALA A 181 19.96 -1.76 -0.73
CA ALA A 181 19.89 -0.75 -1.79
C ALA A 181 20.27 -1.34 -3.16
N GLU A 182 21.37 -2.07 -3.22
CA GLU A 182 21.83 -2.75 -4.44
C GLU A 182 20.83 -3.82 -4.89
N GLN A 183 20.27 -4.62 -3.97
CA GLN A 183 19.21 -5.59 -4.31
C GLN A 183 17.98 -4.90 -4.87
N THR A 184 17.51 -3.83 -4.25
CA THR A 184 16.34 -3.05 -4.72
C THR A 184 16.61 -2.44 -6.10
N ALA A 185 17.79 -1.86 -6.31
CA ALA A 185 18.20 -1.32 -7.60
C ALA A 185 18.24 -2.40 -8.69
N ASN A 186 18.70 -3.62 -8.36
CA ASN A 186 18.68 -4.76 -9.28
C ASN A 186 17.25 -5.17 -9.67
N ILE A 187 16.28 -5.10 -8.75
CA ILE A 187 14.86 -5.36 -9.05
C ILE A 187 14.32 -4.30 -10.02
N VAL A 188 14.50 -3.02 -9.70
CA VAL A 188 14.09 -1.89 -10.55
C VAL A 188 14.75 -1.96 -11.93
N GLU A 189 15.95 -2.53 -12.03
CA GLU A 189 16.62 -2.75 -13.29
C GLU A 189 16.03 -3.91 -14.11
N ARG A 190 15.84 -5.06 -13.48
CA ARG A 190 15.52 -6.30 -14.18
C ARG A 190 14.03 -6.44 -14.45
N PHE A 191 13.21 -6.10 -13.47
CA PHE A 191 11.76 -6.29 -13.54
C PHE A 191 11.16 -5.56 -14.74
N PRO A 192 11.49 -4.29 -15.03
CA PRO A 192 10.87 -3.59 -16.14
C PRO A 192 11.33 -3.99 -17.51
N LYS A 193 12.57 -4.45 -17.65
CA LYS A 193 13.06 -5.02 -18.92
C LYS A 193 12.24 -6.24 -19.34
N ARG A 194 11.70 -6.97 -18.37
CA ARG A 194 10.99 -8.23 -18.60
C ARG A 194 9.46 -8.07 -18.54
N TYR A 195 8.94 -7.25 -17.62
CA TYR A 195 7.52 -7.24 -17.23
C TYR A 195 6.84 -5.87 -17.18
N GLY A 196 7.60 -4.77 -17.27
CA GLY A 196 7.06 -3.41 -17.13
C GLY A 196 7.23 -2.79 -15.74
N ARG A 197 6.42 -1.80 -15.39
CA ARG A 197 6.65 -1.02 -14.15
C ARG A 197 6.25 -1.82 -12.92
N PHE A 198 7.01 -1.60 -11.85
CA PHE A 198 6.56 -1.86 -10.49
C PHE A 198 6.08 -0.50 -9.95
N CYS A 199 4.78 -0.30 -9.76
CA CYS A 199 4.22 1.02 -9.42
C CYS A 199 4.31 1.35 -7.92
N ASP A 200 4.45 0.35 -7.05
CA ASP A 200 4.48 0.54 -5.59
C ASP A 200 5.62 -0.24 -4.91
N LEU A 201 6.83 -0.11 -5.48
CA LEU A 201 8.03 -0.63 -4.85
C LEU A 201 8.49 0.35 -3.77
N THR A 202 7.94 0.20 -2.58
CA THR A 202 8.27 1.01 -1.40
C THR A 202 9.01 0.15 -0.38
N PRO A 203 9.67 0.78 0.61
CA PRO A 203 10.27 0.02 1.72
C PRO A 203 9.27 -0.82 2.52
N TYR A 204 7.95 -0.58 2.39
CA TYR A 204 6.89 -1.38 3.01
C TYR A 204 6.56 -2.65 2.21
N SER A 205 6.80 -2.65 0.90
CA SER A 205 6.64 -3.82 0.04
C SER A 205 7.88 -4.70 -0.05
N ILE A 206 9.01 -4.27 0.52
CA ILE A 206 10.26 -5.04 0.56
C ILE A 206 10.41 -5.75 1.91
N VAL A 207 10.60 -7.07 1.88
CA VAL A 207 10.86 -7.91 3.05
C VAL A 207 12.33 -8.34 3.05
N VAL A 208 13.01 -8.19 4.18
CA VAL A 208 14.42 -8.52 4.34
C VAL A 208 14.64 -9.59 5.40
N HIS A 209 15.61 -10.48 5.15
CA HIS A 209 15.96 -11.56 6.07
C HIS A 209 17.46 -11.88 5.98
N GLY A 210 18.29 -11.06 6.63
CA GLY A 210 19.75 -11.19 6.57
C GLY A 210 20.31 -10.88 5.17
N THR A 211 21.64 -10.80 5.06
CA THR A 211 22.32 -10.50 3.77
C THR A 211 22.64 -11.74 2.95
N ASP A 212 22.31 -12.94 3.46
CA ASP A 212 22.57 -14.23 2.83
C ASP A 212 21.38 -14.73 2.00
N ARG A 213 20.25 -14.02 2.01
CA ARG A 213 19.01 -14.42 1.32
C ARG A 213 18.52 -13.33 0.37
N PRO A 214 17.87 -13.71 -0.75
CA PRO A 214 17.18 -12.77 -1.61
C PRO A 214 16.14 -11.99 -0.80
N ILE A 215 15.98 -10.70 -1.13
CA ILE A 215 14.87 -9.91 -0.60
C ILE A 215 13.54 -10.45 -1.10
N GLY A 216 12.50 -10.25 -0.30
CA GLY A 216 11.12 -10.49 -0.67
C GLY A 216 10.47 -9.21 -1.20
N VAL A 217 9.54 -9.33 -2.14
CA VAL A 217 8.73 -8.21 -2.62
C VAL A 217 7.27 -8.62 -2.68
N CYS A 218 6.38 -7.81 -2.12
CA CYS A 218 4.93 -8.03 -2.08
C CYS A 218 4.13 -6.81 -2.62
N ASN A 219 2.79 -6.89 -2.58
CA ASN A 219 1.86 -5.82 -3.00
C ASN A 219 2.00 -5.41 -4.48
N PHE A 220 1.56 -6.30 -5.38
CA PHE A 220 1.58 -6.07 -6.83
C PHE A 220 0.27 -5.45 -7.35
N GLY A 221 -0.68 -5.17 -6.46
CA GLY A 221 -2.06 -4.77 -6.80
C GLY A 221 -2.32 -3.28 -7.04
N THR A 222 -1.30 -2.44 -7.15
CA THR A 222 -1.45 -0.98 -7.43
C THR A 222 -1.03 -0.61 -8.85
N ASP A 223 -0.75 -1.59 -9.68
CA ASP A 223 -0.20 -1.36 -11.02
C ASP A 223 -1.28 -0.95 -12.03
N GLU A 224 -1.76 0.29 -11.97
CA GLU A 224 -2.57 0.90 -13.05
C GLU A 224 -1.85 0.86 -14.42
N THR A 225 -0.53 0.63 -14.45
CA THR A 225 0.27 0.55 -15.69
C THR A 225 0.77 -0.84 -16.07
N THR A 226 0.66 -1.86 -15.21
CA THR A 226 0.77 -3.25 -15.71
C THR A 226 -0.40 -3.53 -16.65
N ASP A 227 -1.51 -2.81 -16.51
CA ASP A 227 -2.58 -2.75 -17.49
C ASP A 227 -2.04 -2.48 -18.89
N THR A 228 -1.12 -1.53 -19.02
CA THR A 228 -0.57 -1.22 -20.34
C THR A 228 0.38 -2.32 -20.79
N ALA A 229 1.27 -2.88 -19.96
CA ALA A 229 2.20 -3.94 -20.39
C ALA A 229 1.49 -5.30 -20.65
N PHE A 230 0.51 -5.66 -19.83
CA PHE A 230 -0.35 -6.84 -19.95
C PHE A 230 -1.34 -6.69 -21.12
N LYS A 231 -2.05 -5.56 -21.24
CA LYS A 231 -2.84 -5.25 -22.45
C LYS A 231 -1.93 -5.11 -23.68
N GLN A 232 -0.67 -4.63 -23.58
CA GLN A 232 0.28 -4.57 -24.71
C GLN A 232 0.83 -5.94 -25.13
N HIS A 233 1.02 -6.87 -24.18
CA HIS A 233 1.27 -8.27 -24.51
C HIS A 233 0.13 -8.85 -25.34
N LEU A 234 -1.11 -8.41 -25.09
CA LEU A 234 -2.30 -8.69 -25.89
C LEU A 234 -2.45 -7.81 -27.17
N LEU A 235 -1.83 -6.62 -27.24
CA LEU A 235 -2.11 -5.60 -28.28
C LEU A 235 -0.93 -5.26 -29.24
N GLY A 236 0.26 -5.85 -29.09
CA GLY A 236 1.34 -5.81 -30.10
C GLY A 236 2.52 -4.86 -29.84
N THR A 237 3.57 -4.97 -30.68
CA THR A 237 4.97 -4.57 -30.42
C THR A 237 5.30 -3.07 -30.43
N GLN A 238 4.54 -2.22 -31.11
CA GLN A 238 4.95 -0.82 -31.33
C GLN A 238 4.74 0.10 -30.11
N ALA A 239 3.65 -0.09 -29.35
CA ALA A 239 3.39 0.65 -28.11
C ALA A 239 4.38 0.31 -26.99
N ARG A 240 4.99 -0.87 -27.05
CA ARG A 240 5.99 -1.34 -26.09
C ARG A 240 7.28 -0.51 -26.16
N THR A 241 7.73 -0.11 -27.35
CA THR A 241 9.05 0.54 -27.54
C THR A 241 9.11 1.97 -27.02
N GLU A 242 8.09 2.79 -27.28
CA GLU A 242 8.06 4.20 -26.85
C GLU A 242 7.86 4.33 -25.33
N CYS A 243 7.03 3.46 -24.74
CA CYS A 243 6.83 3.39 -23.30
C CYS A 243 8.12 2.99 -22.58
N MET A 244 8.83 1.96 -23.09
CA MET A 244 10.10 1.50 -22.53
C MET A 244 11.19 2.57 -22.56
N ALA A 245 11.25 3.40 -23.61
CA ALA A 245 12.22 4.51 -23.69
C ALA A 245 11.97 5.59 -22.61
N LYS A 246 10.69 5.96 -22.39
CA LYS A 246 10.32 6.91 -21.32
C LYS A 246 10.60 6.33 -19.94
N LEU A 247 10.27 5.04 -19.75
CA LEU A 247 10.57 4.26 -18.54
C LEU A 247 12.05 4.25 -18.20
N GLN A 248 12.89 4.00 -19.19
CA GLN A 248 14.32 3.87 -19.00
C GLN A 248 14.97 5.21 -18.63
N LYS A 249 14.39 6.34 -19.08
CA LYS A 249 14.78 7.68 -18.65
C LYS A 249 14.43 7.93 -17.18
N GLU A 250 13.18 7.73 -16.80
CA GLU A 250 12.72 7.92 -15.41
C GLU A 250 13.48 7.00 -14.44
N GLN A 251 13.79 5.76 -14.85
CA GLN A 251 14.60 4.82 -14.06
C GLN A 251 16.05 5.27 -13.87
N THR A 252 16.65 5.90 -14.88
CA THR A 252 18.03 6.42 -14.78
C THR A 252 18.08 7.57 -13.77
N GLU A 253 17.05 8.42 -13.76
CA GLU A 253 16.88 9.50 -12.80
C GLU A 253 16.65 8.93 -11.38
N TRP A 254 15.77 7.92 -11.23
CA TRP A 254 15.55 7.21 -9.96
C TRP A 254 16.82 6.58 -9.38
N ARG A 255 17.64 5.90 -10.20
CA ARG A 255 18.90 5.30 -9.74
C ARG A 255 19.89 6.36 -9.26
N ALA A 256 20.03 7.46 -10.00
CA ALA A 256 20.90 8.56 -9.62
C ALA A 256 20.43 9.22 -8.31
N LEU A 257 19.12 9.36 -8.12
CA LEU A 257 18.50 9.89 -6.91
C LEU A 257 18.69 8.95 -5.71
N LEU A 258 18.32 7.68 -5.84
CA LEU A 258 18.44 6.69 -4.75
C LEU A 258 19.89 6.55 -4.29
N HIS A 259 20.84 6.45 -5.23
CA HIS A 259 22.26 6.33 -4.92
C HIS A 259 22.79 7.58 -4.22
N LYS A 260 22.51 8.77 -4.76
CA LYS A 260 22.94 10.04 -4.16
C LYS A 260 22.38 10.25 -2.75
N HIS A 261 21.10 9.94 -2.52
CA HIS A 261 20.42 10.30 -1.27
C HIS A 261 20.59 9.24 -0.17
N MET A 262 20.84 7.98 -0.54
CA MET A 262 21.29 6.96 0.42
C MET A 262 22.72 7.22 0.90
N GLU A 263 23.54 7.91 0.11
CA GLU A 263 24.91 8.31 0.50
C GLU A 263 24.96 9.62 1.31
N GLU A 264 24.09 10.60 1.04
CA GLU A 264 24.21 11.97 1.57
C GLU A 264 23.30 12.30 2.79
N ASP A 265 22.01 11.91 2.79
CA ASP A 265 21.00 12.65 3.60
C ASP A 265 20.13 11.81 4.56
N GLY A 266 20.18 10.48 4.49
CA GLY A 266 19.30 9.60 5.28
C GLY A 266 17.85 9.52 4.75
N PHE A 267 17.03 8.67 5.39
CA PHE A 267 15.78 8.13 4.82
C PHE A 267 14.65 9.16 4.61
N GLY A 268 14.62 10.25 5.38
CA GLY A 268 13.55 11.26 5.32
C GLY A 268 13.52 12.05 4.00
N SER A 269 14.68 12.40 3.44
CA SER A 269 14.78 13.14 2.17
C SER A 269 14.43 12.27 0.95
N VAL A 270 14.74 10.97 1.02
CA VAL A 270 14.38 9.97 0.01
C VAL A 270 12.86 9.84 -0.09
N TRP A 271 12.17 9.77 1.06
CA TRP A 271 10.71 9.65 1.09
C TRP A 271 9.98 10.88 0.50
N GLY A 272 10.44 12.10 0.82
CA GLY A 272 9.86 13.33 0.28
C GLY A 272 9.83 13.37 -1.26
N ARG A 273 10.85 12.80 -1.92
CA ARG A 273 10.93 12.74 -3.39
C ARG A 273 10.24 11.52 -4.02
N ILE A 274 10.10 10.41 -3.29
CA ILE A 274 9.25 9.27 -3.70
C ILE A 274 7.80 9.76 -3.87
N VAL A 275 7.33 10.58 -2.93
CA VAL A 275 6.00 11.20 -2.97
C VAL A 275 5.88 12.15 -4.17
N ASP A 276 6.89 13.00 -4.44
CA ASP A 276 6.92 13.94 -5.58
C ASP A 276 6.86 13.25 -6.97
N LEU A 277 7.54 12.12 -7.14
CA LEU A 277 7.54 11.37 -8.41
C LEU A 277 6.23 10.61 -8.65
N SER A 278 5.58 10.12 -7.60
CA SER A 278 4.20 9.60 -7.69
C SER A 278 3.20 10.72 -8.01
N LEU A 279 3.38 11.90 -7.42
CA LEU A 279 2.53 13.08 -7.60
C LEU A 279 2.62 13.70 -9.00
N SER A 280 3.84 13.92 -9.51
CA SER A 280 4.05 14.52 -10.84
C SER A 280 3.49 13.65 -11.98
N GLY A 281 3.40 12.33 -11.78
CA GLY A 281 2.70 11.41 -12.66
C GLY A 281 1.18 11.60 -12.68
N GLN A 282 0.56 11.88 -11.53
CA GLN A 282 -0.89 12.07 -11.40
C GLN A 282 -1.37 13.47 -11.81
N VAL A 283 -0.64 14.53 -11.46
CA VAL A 283 -0.98 15.92 -11.80
C VAL A 283 -1.01 16.16 -13.31
N SER A 284 -0.19 15.44 -14.08
CA SER A 284 -0.19 15.54 -15.55
C SER A 284 -1.43 14.94 -16.23
N ARG A 285 -2.26 14.17 -15.51
CA ARG A 285 -3.34 13.35 -16.08
C ARG A 285 -4.75 13.76 -15.65
N THR A 286 -4.92 14.41 -14.50
CA THR A 286 -6.23 14.88 -14.04
C THR A 286 -6.35 16.40 -14.15
N ASN A 287 -7.23 16.89 -15.03
CA ASN A 287 -7.59 18.32 -15.12
C ASN A 287 -8.45 18.80 -13.92
N ARG A 288 -8.33 18.17 -12.75
CA ARG A 288 -9.00 18.56 -11.51
C ARG A 288 -7.95 18.84 -10.44
N PRO A 289 -8.11 19.89 -9.62
CA PRO A 289 -7.30 20.06 -8.43
C PRO A 289 -7.55 18.86 -7.50
N LEU A 290 -6.48 18.15 -7.14
CA LEU A 290 -6.53 17.14 -6.10
C LEU A 290 -6.91 17.85 -4.79
N SER A 291 -7.99 17.44 -4.11
CA SER A 291 -8.35 18.06 -2.83
C SER A 291 -7.37 17.61 -1.75
N VAL A 292 -6.87 18.57 -0.97
CA VAL A 292 -5.87 18.36 0.09
C VAL A 292 -6.43 17.49 1.23
N ASP A 293 -7.76 17.44 1.40
CA ASP A 293 -8.46 16.53 2.33
C ASP A 293 -8.08 15.04 2.16
N PHE A 294 -7.71 14.62 0.94
CA PHE A 294 -7.29 13.23 0.69
C PHE A 294 -5.85 12.96 1.15
N TRP A 295 -5.03 14.00 1.23
CA TRP A 295 -3.60 13.95 1.54
C TRP A 295 -3.30 14.06 3.04
N SER A 296 -4.08 14.87 3.75
CA SER A 296 -3.69 15.39 5.07
C SER A 296 -4.00 14.47 6.25
N LEU A 297 -4.87 13.47 6.12
CA LEU A 297 -5.17 12.56 7.23
C LEU A 297 -4.43 11.22 7.11
N SER A 298 -4.42 10.62 5.92
CA SER A 298 -3.81 9.30 5.70
C SER A 298 -2.29 9.28 5.93
N ILE A 299 -1.57 10.34 5.54
CA ILE A 299 -0.12 10.44 5.73
C ILE A 299 0.23 10.61 7.20
N PHE A 300 -0.45 11.50 7.92
CA PHE A 300 -0.16 11.77 9.32
C PHE A 300 -0.61 10.64 10.25
N GLU A 301 -1.73 9.97 9.94
CA GLU A 301 -2.16 8.76 10.66
C GLU A 301 -1.14 7.62 10.51
N GLN A 302 -0.66 7.38 9.29
CA GLN A 302 0.37 6.36 9.03
C GLN A 302 1.72 6.70 9.65
N MET A 303 2.00 7.98 9.92
CA MET A 303 3.26 8.45 10.50
C MET A 303 3.18 8.73 12.01
N SER A 304 2.04 8.48 12.66
CA SER A 304 1.84 8.75 14.09
C SER A 304 2.87 8.04 15.00
N ASP A 305 3.39 6.89 14.57
CA ASP A 305 4.41 6.10 15.27
C ASP A 305 5.87 6.46 14.90
N THR A 306 6.09 7.50 14.09
CA THR A 306 7.46 7.91 13.71
C THR A 306 8.19 8.62 14.86
N PRO A 307 9.51 8.41 15.03
CA PRO A 307 10.31 9.11 16.04
C PRO A 307 10.22 10.64 15.86
N ASP A 308 10.19 11.36 16.97
CA ASP A 308 10.09 12.83 16.99
C ASP A 308 11.18 13.53 16.17
N SER A 309 12.39 12.96 16.14
CA SER A 309 13.49 13.49 15.33
C SER A 309 13.23 13.43 13.83
N TRP A 310 12.32 12.56 13.37
CA TRP A 310 11.94 12.42 11.96
C TRP A 310 10.80 13.36 11.59
N LYS A 311 9.89 13.64 12.52
CA LYS A 311 8.74 14.53 12.27
C LYS A 311 9.20 15.89 11.75
N VAL A 312 10.21 16.49 12.39
CA VAL A 312 10.79 17.78 11.95
C VAL A 312 11.41 17.68 10.55
N SER A 313 12.25 16.67 10.30
CA SER A 313 12.89 16.50 8.99
C SER A 313 11.90 16.20 7.87
N ILE A 314 10.78 15.53 8.17
CA ILE A 314 9.70 15.30 7.21
C ILE A 314 9.01 16.63 6.88
N LEU A 315 8.67 17.43 7.89
CA LEU A 315 8.01 18.73 7.71
C LEU A 315 8.90 19.74 6.96
N GLU A 316 10.19 19.78 7.28
CA GLU A 316 11.18 20.59 6.53
C GLU A 316 11.37 20.07 5.10
N GLY A 317 11.36 18.75 4.92
CA GLY A 317 11.39 18.15 3.60
C GLY A 317 10.21 18.60 2.76
N VAL A 318 8.98 18.48 3.28
CA VAL A 318 7.74 18.91 2.59
C VAL A 318 7.82 20.38 2.17
N LEU A 319 8.42 21.23 2.99
CA LEU A 319 8.58 22.65 2.72
C LEU A 319 9.33 22.98 1.43
N ASP A 320 10.44 22.29 1.22
CA ASP A 320 11.35 22.53 0.11
C ASP A 320 10.72 22.17 -1.25
N TYR A 321 9.62 21.41 -1.24
CA TYR A 321 8.95 20.95 -2.46
C TYR A 321 7.65 21.69 -2.79
N ILE A 322 7.10 22.50 -1.87
CA ILE A 322 5.93 23.31 -2.19
C ILE A 322 6.38 24.56 -2.97
N PRO A 323 5.90 24.80 -4.20
CA PRO A 323 6.21 26.03 -4.93
C PRO A 323 5.84 27.26 -4.10
N ASP A 324 6.71 28.28 -4.09
CA ASP A 324 6.48 29.49 -3.29
C ASP A 324 5.09 30.11 -3.52
N SER A 325 4.56 30.01 -4.74
CA SER A 325 3.23 30.51 -5.13
C SER A 325 2.05 29.80 -4.46
N CYS A 326 2.24 28.58 -3.97
CA CYS A 326 1.22 27.75 -3.35
C CYS A 326 1.49 27.48 -1.86
N ARG A 327 2.67 27.89 -1.37
CA ARG A 327 3.17 27.59 -0.03
C ARG A 327 2.17 28.01 1.04
N ALA A 328 1.77 29.28 1.11
CA ALA A 328 0.84 29.75 2.14
C ALA A 328 -0.46 28.93 2.24
N SER A 329 -1.15 28.68 1.11
CA SER A 329 -2.44 27.98 1.10
C SER A 329 -2.33 26.52 1.49
N ILE A 330 -1.29 25.81 1.01
CA ILE A 330 -1.08 24.41 1.36
C ILE A 330 -0.67 24.27 2.83
N LEU A 331 0.11 25.22 3.35
CA LEU A 331 0.55 25.20 4.75
C LEU A 331 -0.57 25.46 5.74
N GLU A 332 -1.49 26.36 5.39
CA GLU A 332 -2.68 26.62 6.19
C GLU A 332 -3.56 25.37 6.28
N GLU A 333 -3.85 24.74 5.14
CA GLU A 333 -4.68 23.54 5.06
C GLU A 333 -4.03 22.31 5.74
N LEU A 334 -2.71 22.17 5.62
CA LEU A 334 -1.94 21.14 6.33
C LEU A 334 -1.93 21.40 7.84
N SER A 335 -1.74 22.65 8.28
CA SER A 335 -1.74 23.03 9.69
C SER A 335 -3.08 22.72 10.36
N ASP A 336 -4.19 22.98 9.67
CA ASP A 336 -5.54 22.72 10.17
C ASP A 336 -5.88 21.23 10.22
N SER A 337 -5.34 20.45 9.29
CA SER A 337 -5.58 19.00 9.21
C SER A 337 -4.64 18.16 10.09
N MET A 338 -3.57 18.75 10.62
CA MET A 338 -2.55 18.01 11.36
C MET A 338 -3.04 17.58 12.74
N PRO A 339 -2.74 16.34 13.18
CA PRO A 339 -2.98 15.94 14.57
C PRO A 339 -2.26 16.87 15.54
N ASP A 340 -2.85 17.14 16.71
CA ASP A 340 -2.25 18.05 17.70
C ASP A 340 -0.83 17.62 18.12
N SER A 341 -0.55 16.31 18.10
CA SER A 341 0.78 15.76 18.41
C SER A 341 1.86 16.11 17.39
N TRP A 342 1.53 16.74 16.26
CA TRP A 342 2.48 17.18 15.24
C TRP A 342 2.72 18.69 15.25
N LYS A 343 1.82 19.47 15.87
CA LYS A 343 1.87 20.95 15.86
C LYS A 343 3.13 21.50 16.53
N ASP A 344 3.67 20.78 17.52
CA ASP A 344 4.91 21.16 18.21
C ASP A 344 6.17 20.99 17.34
N TYR A 345 6.09 20.23 16.25
CA TYR A 345 7.22 19.96 15.34
C TYR A 345 7.22 20.85 14.10
N ILE A 346 6.24 21.77 13.99
CA ILE A 346 6.15 22.73 12.90
C ILE A 346 7.41 23.61 12.90
N PRO A 347 8.23 23.58 11.82
CA PRO A 347 9.41 24.42 11.71
C PRO A 347 9.05 25.90 11.83
N ASP A 348 9.95 26.72 12.38
CA ASP A 348 9.65 28.16 12.51
C ASP A 348 9.46 28.84 11.15
N SER A 349 10.12 28.33 10.10
CA SER A 349 9.91 28.75 8.71
C SER A 349 8.46 28.54 8.22
N TRP A 350 7.72 27.58 8.76
CA TRP A 350 6.28 27.42 8.52
C TRP A 350 5.44 28.49 9.19
N LYS A 351 5.76 28.78 10.45
CA LYS A 351 5.04 29.79 11.24
C LYS A 351 5.15 31.15 10.59
N ASP A 352 6.33 31.48 10.06
CA ASP A 352 6.57 32.73 9.33
C ASP A 352 5.74 32.81 8.05
N CYS A 353 5.66 31.72 7.27
CA CYS A 353 4.86 31.67 6.03
C CYS A 353 3.35 31.81 6.29
N ILE A 354 2.83 31.20 7.35
CA ILE A 354 1.40 31.29 7.72
C ILE A 354 1.09 32.70 8.25
N SER A 355 1.94 33.24 9.13
CA SER A 355 1.80 34.58 9.69
C SER A 355 1.77 35.67 8.61
N ASP A 356 2.62 35.56 7.59
CA ASP A 356 2.68 36.56 6.52
C ASP A 356 1.47 36.50 5.58
N SER A 357 0.92 35.30 5.35
CA SER A 357 -0.36 35.15 4.63
C SER A 357 -1.52 35.83 5.37
N TRP A 358 -1.57 35.69 6.70
CA TRP A 358 -2.62 36.30 7.54
C TRP A 358 -2.54 37.83 7.56
N LYS A 359 -1.32 38.41 7.47
CA LYS A 359 -1.13 39.86 7.35
C LYS A 359 -1.57 40.40 6.00
N GLU A 360 -1.35 39.66 4.91
CA GLU A 360 -1.76 40.07 3.56
C GLU A 360 -3.28 39.99 3.37
N GLN A 361 -3.95 39.00 3.97
CA GLN A 361 -5.42 38.89 3.91
C GLN A 361 -6.13 39.96 4.76
N GLY A 362 -5.52 40.42 5.87
CA GLY A 362 -6.07 41.51 6.69
C GLY A 362 -5.91 42.92 6.11
N GLN A 363 -5.21 43.08 4.97
CA GLN A 363 -5.02 44.37 4.28
C GLN A 363 -5.85 44.51 2.98
N LYS A 364 -6.63 43.50 2.59
CA LYS A 364 -7.67 43.59 1.55
C LYS A 364 -9.04 43.74 2.19
#